data_AF-A0A7C1N7S5-F1
#
_entry.id   AF-A0A7C1N7S5-F1
#
_cell.length_a   1.000
_cell.length_b   1.000
_cell.length_c   1.000
_cell.angle_alpha   90.00
_cell.angle_beta   90.00
_cell.angle_gamma   90.00
#
_symmetry.space_group_name_H-M   'P 1'
#
loop_
_entity.id
_entity.type
_entity.pdbx_description
1 polymer ?
#
loop_
_entity_poly.entity_id
_entity_poly.type
_entity_poly.pdbx_seq_one_letter_code
_entity_poly.pdbx_strand_id
1 'polypeptide(L)' 'MDSLEILEDRLRKLAEKIRQAKLQLPAHSVKPPVMITLLDLEDERDAIQEQINSIKKTNIS' A
#
# COMPACT_ATOMS: atom_id res chain seq x y z
N MET A 1 -15.47 5.53 -8.82
CA MET A 1 -14.00 5.51 -8.96
C MET A 1 -13.48 6.72 -8.22
N ASP A 2 -12.55 6.52 -7.29
CA ASP A 2 -11.87 7.62 -6.62
C ASP A 2 -11.06 8.43 -7.65
N SER A 3 -10.85 9.73 -7.39
CA SER A 3 -9.98 10.55 -8.25
C SER A 3 -8.52 10.10 -8.13
N LEU A 4 -7.70 10.42 -9.14
CA LEU A 4 -6.26 10.14 -9.10
C LEU A 4 -5.60 10.75 -7.85
N GLU A 5 -5.97 11.97 -7.48
CA GLU A 5 -5.47 12.65 -6.28
C GLU A 5 -5.82 11.90 -4.99
N ILE A 6 -7.04 11.38 -4.88
CA ILE A 6 -7.47 10.58 -3.73
C ILE A 6 -6.67 9.28 -3.65
N LEU A 7 -6.47 8.60 -4.78
CA LEU A 7 -5.70 7.36 -4.82
C LEU A 7 -4.22 7.58 -4.48
N GLU A 8 -3.61 8.67 -4.98
CA GLU A 8 -2.23 9.03 -4.65
C GLU A 8 -2.09 9.39 -3.16
N ASP A 9 -3.07 10.06 -2.56
CA ASP A 9 -3.08 10.33 -1.12
C ASP A 9 -3.22 9.06 -0.27
N ARG A 10 -4.12 8.16 -0.66
CA ARG A 10 -4.26 6.84 -0.03
C ARG A 10 -2.97 6.03 -0.11
N LEU A 11 -2.30 6.06 -1.26
CA LEU A 11 -1.02 5.38 -1.47
C LEU A 11 0.07 5.93 -0.53
N ARG A 12 0.17 7.26 -0.36
CA ARG A 12 1.10 7.89 0.59
C ARG A 12 0.82 7.44 2.02
N LYS A 13 -0.45 7.43 2.44
CA LYS A 13 -0.86 6.99 3.79
C LYS A 13 -0.54 5.52 4.04
N LEU A 14 -0.75 4.65 3.05
CA LEU A 14 -0.39 3.23 3.14
C LEU A 14 1.12 3.03 3.25
N ALA A 15 1.91 3.75 2.46
CA ALA A 15 3.37 3.67 2.52
C ALA A 15 3.90 3.98 3.93
N GLU A 16 3.33 4.99 4.61
CA GLU A 16 3.71 5.30 5.99
C GLU A 16 3.27 4.21 6.97
N LYS A 17 2.05 3.66 6.83
CA LYS A 17 1.60 2.52 7.68
C LYS A 17 2.50 1.30 7.54
N ILE A 18 2.88 0.95 6.31
CA ILE A 18 3.80 -0.15 6.00
C ILE A 18 5.16 0.11 6.65
N ARG A 19 5.68 1.34 6.55
CA ARG A 19 6.95 1.72 7.19
C ARG A 19 6.88 1.53 8.70
N GLN A 20 5.80 1.98 9.34
CA GLN A 20 5.60 1.81 10.78
C GLN A 20 5.46 0.34 11.18
N ALA A 21 4.72 -0.46 10.41
CA ALA A 21 4.59 -1.90 10.65
C ALA A 21 5.94 -2.62 10.53
N LYS A 22 6.77 -2.25 9.54
CA LYS A 22 8.12 -2.80 9.37
C LYS A 22 9.04 -2.47 10.54
N LEU A 23 8.91 -1.28 11.15
CA LEU A 23 9.67 -0.91 12.35
C LEU A 23 9.31 -1.76 13.59
N GLN A 24 8.10 -2.31 13.62
CA GLN A 24 7.65 -3.17 14.73
C GLN A 24 8.06 -4.64 14.55
N LEU A 25 8.66 -5.02 13.41
CA LEU A 25 9.16 -6.36 13.19
C LEU A 25 10.41 -6.62 14.03
N PRO A 26 10.43 -7.65 14.91
CA PRO A 26 11.63 -8.00 15.65
C PRO A 26 12.71 -8.54 14.70
N ALA A 27 13.96 -8.09 14.89
CA ALA A 27 15.11 -8.47 14.06
C ALA A 27 15.39 -9.98 13.98
N HIS A 28 14.90 -10.76 14.95
CA HIS A 28 15.18 -12.20 15.06
C HIS A 28 13.93 -13.08 15.14
N SER A 29 12.73 -12.52 15.04
CA SER A 29 11.50 -13.32 15.02
C SER A 29 10.34 -12.48 14.50
N VAL A 30 9.84 -12.81 13.32
CA VAL A 30 8.62 -12.17 12.84
C VAL A 30 7.43 -12.78 13.56
N LYS A 31 6.70 -11.98 14.35
CA LYS A 31 5.44 -12.42 14.96
C LYS A 31 4.39 -12.61 13.84
N PRO A 32 3.72 -13.77 13.72
CA PRO A 32 2.75 -14.03 12.65
C PRO A 32 1.68 -12.94 12.47
N PRO A 33 1.08 -12.36 13.53
CA PRO A 33 0.10 -11.29 13.37
C PRO A 33 0.66 -10.02 12.72
N VAL A 34 1.90 -9.63 13.04
CA VAL A 34 2.53 -8.43 12.46
C VAL A 34 2.85 -8.66 10.98
N MET A 35 3.23 -9.89 10.61
CA MET A 35 3.45 -10.24 9.20
C MET A 35 2.15 -10.20 8.40
N ILE A 36 1.07 -10.78 8.93
CA ILE A 36 -0.23 -10.78 8.25
C ILE A 36 -0.69 -9.34 8.01
N THR A 37 -0.64 -8.48 9.05
CA THR A 37 -0.97 -7.07 8.89
C THR A 37 -0.08 -6.37 7.87
N LEU A 38 1.21 -6.70 7.83
CA LEU A 38 2.12 -6.12 6.84
C LEU A 38 1.75 -6.56 5.42
N LEU A 39 1.48 -7.85 5.20
CA LEU A 39 1.08 -8.41 3.91
C LEU A 39 -0.23 -7.79 3.43
N ASP A 40 -1.24 -7.67 4.30
CA ASP A 40 -2.52 -7.05 3.95
C ASP A 40 -2.35 -5.59 3.49
N LEU A 41 -1.45 -4.84 4.16
CA LEU A 41 -1.13 -3.46 3.77
C LEU A 41 -0.36 -3.40 2.44
N GLU A 42 0.52 -4.38 2.18
CA GLU A 42 1.27 -4.48 0.93
C GLU A 42 0.36 -4.83 -0.24
N ASP A 43 -0.60 -5.73 -0.06
CA ASP A 43 -1.63 -6.08 -1.05
C ASP A 43 -2.56 -4.89 -1.35
N GLU A 44 -3.00 -4.13 -0.34
CA GLU A 44 -3.81 -2.93 -0.54
C GLU A 44 -3.07 -1.86 -1.36
N ARG A 45 -1.77 -1.69 -1.07
CA ARG A 45 -0.88 -0.74 -1.75
C ARG A 45 -0.73 -1.10 -3.23
N ASP A 46 -0.60 -2.39 -3.55
CA ASP A 46 -0.48 -2.87 -4.92
C ASP A 46 -1.80 -2.68 -5.69
N ALA A 47 -2.94 -2.99 -5.08
CA ALA A 47 -4.26 -2.78 -5.69
C ALA A 47 -4.55 -1.30 -6.01
N ILE A 48 -4.11 -0.37 -5.15
CA ILE A 48 -4.24 1.08 -5.43
C ILE A 48 -3.29 1.51 -6.56
N GLN A 49 -2.07 0.97 -6.58
CA GLN A 49 -1.11 1.27 -7.64
C GLN A 49 -1.62 0.80 -9.01
N GLU A 50 -2.27 -0.35 -9.09
CA GLU A 50 -2.92 -0.84 -10.30
C GLU A 50 -4.05 0.07 -10.77
N GLN A 51 -4.88 0.57 -9.86
CA GLN A 51 -5.94 1.53 -10.19
C GLN A 51 -5.36 2.83 -10.76
N ILE A 52 -4.32 3.38 -10.14
CA ILE A 52 -3.61 4.57 -10.62
C ILE A 52 -3.05 4.33 -12.02
N ASN A 53 -2.39 3.18 -12.23
CA ASN A 53 -1.80 2.83 -13.52
C ASN A 53 -2.86 2.70 -14.61
N SER A 54 -4.03 2.16 -14.27
CA SER A 54 -5.15 2.01 -15.19
C SER A 54 -5.72 3.36 -15.60
N ILE A 55 -5.96 4.26 -14.64
CA ILE A 55 -6.41 5.64 -14.90
C ILE A 55 -5.40 6.40 -15.77
N LYS A 56 -4.11 6.30 -15.45
CA LYS A 56 -3.05 6.95 -16.23
C LYS A 56 -3.01 6.42 -17.66
N LYS A 57 -3.09 5.10 -17.88
CA LYS A 57 -3.14 4.52 -19.23
C LYS A 57 -4.36 4.99 -20.02
N THR A 58 -5.54 5.05 -19.40
CA THR A 58 -6.77 5.53 -20.05
C THR A 58 -6.66 7.01 -20.46
N ASN A 59 -5.95 7.84 -19.70
CA ASN A 59 -5.79 9.26 -20.01
C ASN A 59 -4.71 9.54 -21.08
N ILE A 60 -3.91 8.53 -21.48
CA ILE A 60 -2.83 8.67 -22.47
C ILE A 60 -3.21 7.95 -23.79
N SER A 61 -4.30 7.17 -23.82
CA SER A 61 -4.83 6.50 -25.03
C SER A 61 -5.87 7.32 -25.77
#